data_AF-A0A498LHJ6-F1
#
_entry.id   AF-A0A498LHJ6-F1
#
_cell.length_a   1.000
_cell.length_b   1.000
_cell.length_c   1.000
_cell.angle_alpha   90.00
_cell.angle_beta   90.00
_cell.angle_gamma   90.00
#
_symmetry.space_group_name_H-M   'P 1'
#
loop_
_entity.id
_entity.type
_entity.pdbx_description
1 polymer ?
#
loop_
_entity_poly.entity_id
_entity_poly.type
_entity_poly.pdbx_seq_one_letter_code
_entity_poly.pdbx_strand_id
1 'polypeptide(L)'
;MTARLLCSSSSAVHVSQYSAPLPAVVIDCDDDKENIPNERLSQRPTAEELEQRNILKPRNEQEQMEEKREIRRRLSRKLSQRPTVEDLRRAKILIRFSDYVEVADAQDYDRRTDKPWTRLTAADKASV
;
A
#
# COMPACT_ATOMS: atom_id res chain seq x y z
N MET A 1 -36.36 -44.71 -22.27
CA MET A 1 -35.58 -44.11 -21.16
C MET A 1 -36.39 -44.26 -19.89
N THR A 2 -35.77 -44.84 -18.87
CA THR A 2 -36.36 -45.39 -17.65
C THR A 2 -36.89 -44.31 -16.71
N ALA A 3 -38.13 -44.46 -16.23
CA ALA A 3 -38.59 -43.83 -14.98
C ALA A 3 -38.70 -44.93 -13.92
N ARG A 4 -37.76 -44.97 -12.98
CA ARG A 4 -37.85 -45.79 -11.77
C ARG A 4 -38.46 -44.92 -10.66
N LEU A 5 -39.68 -45.27 -10.26
CA LEU A 5 -40.21 -44.97 -8.93
C LEU A 5 -39.60 -45.96 -7.94
N LEU A 6 -38.91 -45.47 -6.91
CA LEU A 6 -38.79 -46.18 -5.64
C LEU A 6 -38.91 -45.17 -4.49
N CYS A 7 -40.09 -45.24 -3.88
CA CYS A 7 -40.40 -44.80 -2.54
C CYS A 7 -39.59 -45.63 -1.54
N SER A 8 -38.88 -44.98 -0.62
CA SER A 8 -38.38 -45.60 0.62
C SER A 8 -38.48 -44.59 1.76
N SER A 9 -39.61 -44.69 2.46
CA SER A 9 -39.79 -44.65 3.91
C SER A 9 -38.75 -43.94 4.79
N SER A 10 -39.26 -42.92 5.47
CA SER A 10 -38.78 -42.27 6.69
C SER A 10 -38.23 -43.21 7.77
N SER A 11 -37.22 -42.77 8.53
CA SER A 11 -37.18 -42.89 10.01
C SER A 11 -36.12 -41.98 10.66
N ALA A 12 -36.52 -41.39 11.79
CA ALA A 12 -35.83 -40.47 12.70
C ALA A 12 -34.55 -41.11 13.34
N VAL A 13 -33.61 -40.44 14.01
CA VAL A 13 -33.60 -39.38 15.04
C VAL A 13 -32.11 -39.04 15.32
N HIS A 14 -31.72 -37.78 15.55
CA HIS A 14 -30.76 -37.47 16.63
C HIS A 14 -30.76 -35.98 17.04
N VAL A 15 -31.21 -35.77 18.28
CA VAL A 15 -31.00 -34.70 19.27
C VAL A 15 -30.25 -33.44 18.82
N SER A 16 -31.02 -32.35 18.76
CA SER A 16 -30.52 -30.97 18.89
C SER A 16 -30.26 -30.70 20.38
N GLN A 17 -28.99 -30.63 20.77
CA GLN A 17 -28.57 -30.10 22.06
C GLN A 17 -27.55 -29.04 21.73
N TYR A 18 -27.93 -27.76 21.82
CA TYR A 18 -27.18 -26.56 22.25
C TYR A 18 -28.02 -25.35 21.86
N SER A 19 -29.04 -25.04 22.67
CA SER A 19 -29.66 -23.71 22.64
C SER A 19 -29.62 -23.16 24.06
N ALA A 20 -28.50 -22.51 24.38
CA ALA A 20 -28.47 -21.55 25.48
C ALA A 20 -28.95 -20.22 24.90
N PRO A 21 -29.93 -19.53 25.51
CA PRO A 21 -30.32 -18.20 25.07
C PRO A 21 -29.13 -17.25 25.24
N LEU A 22 -28.72 -16.59 24.16
CA LEU A 22 -27.75 -15.50 24.25
C LEU A 22 -28.40 -14.36 25.06
N PRO A 23 -27.72 -13.79 26.07
CA PRO A 23 -28.26 -12.66 26.80
C PRO A 23 -28.51 -11.52 25.82
N ALA A 24 -29.74 -11.03 25.77
CA ALA A 24 -30.08 -9.82 25.03
C ALA A 24 -29.42 -8.64 25.75
N VAL A 25 -28.18 -8.36 25.40
CA VAL A 25 -27.59 -7.04 25.63
C VAL A 25 -28.41 -6.09 24.78
N VAL A 26 -29.24 -5.28 25.45
CA VAL A 26 -29.75 -4.04 24.87
C VAL A 26 -28.50 -3.23 24.52
N ILE A 27 -28.14 -3.25 23.25
CA ILE A 27 -27.24 -2.25 22.71
C ILE A 27 -28.12 -1.00 22.72
N ASP A 28 -27.92 -0.13 23.71
CA ASP A 28 -28.40 1.24 23.61
C ASP A 28 -27.76 1.81 22.35
N CYS A 29 -28.54 1.87 21.29
CA CYS A 29 -28.14 2.55 20.07
C CYS A 29 -28.07 4.03 20.44
N ASP A 30 -26.88 4.52 20.80
CA ASP A 30 -26.59 5.95 20.74
C ASP A 30 -26.77 6.36 19.27
N ASP A 31 -27.97 6.84 18.94
CA ASP A 31 -28.42 7.28 17.61
C ASP A 31 -27.75 8.59 17.15
N ASP A 32 -26.48 8.83 17.50
CA ASP A 32 -25.67 9.93 16.96
C ASP A 32 -25.10 9.61 15.56
N LYS A 33 -25.70 8.65 14.84
CA LYS A 33 -25.30 8.25 13.49
C LYS A 33 -25.72 9.27 12.41
N GLU A 34 -26.61 10.22 12.74
CA GLU A 34 -27.28 11.08 11.76
C GLU A 34 -26.42 12.23 11.20
N ASN A 35 -25.21 12.49 11.71
CA ASN A 35 -24.36 13.60 11.22
C ASN A 35 -23.22 13.19 10.26
N ILE A 36 -22.96 11.89 10.08
CA ILE A 36 -21.81 11.39 9.31
C ILE A 36 -21.84 11.84 7.82
N PRO A 37 -22.99 11.85 7.12
CA PRO A 37 -23.03 12.31 5.73
C PRO A 37 -22.86 13.83 5.58
N ASN A 38 -23.44 14.62 6.48
CA ASN A 38 -23.40 16.09 6.40
C ASN A 38 -21.99 16.65 6.59
N GLU A 39 -21.24 16.12 7.55
CA GLU A 39 -19.85 16.53 7.79
C GLU A 39 -18.96 16.23 6.57
N ARG A 40 -19.09 15.03 5.97
CA ARG A 40 -18.31 14.62 4.80
C ARG A 40 -18.66 15.39 3.53
N LEU A 41 -19.92 15.79 3.37
CA LEU A 41 -20.34 16.60 2.22
C LEU A 41 -19.81 18.04 2.30
N SER A 42 -19.74 18.61 3.51
CA SER A 42 -19.21 19.96 3.73
C SER A 42 -17.72 20.10 3.39
N GLN A 43 -16.97 19.00 3.53
CA GLN A 43 -15.52 18.95 3.25
C GLN A 43 -15.18 18.32 1.90
N ARG A 44 -16.18 18.09 1.04
CA ARG A 44 -15.99 17.38 -0.22
C ARG A 44 -15.06 18.19 -1.15
N PRO A 45 -13.89 17.65 -1.55
CA PRO A 45 -13.00 18.32 -2.49
C PRO A 45 -13.63 18.47 -3.88
N THR A 46 -13.19 19.48 -4.62
CA THR A 46 -13.58 19.70 -6.02
C THR A 46 -12.94 18.67 -6.94
N ALA A 47 -13.56 18.43 -8.11
CA ALA A 47 -13.01 17.50 -9.10
C ALA A 47 -11.62 17.93 -9.59
N GLU A 48 -11.39 19.23 -9.81
CA GLU A 48 -10.10 19.78 -10.23
C GLU A 48 -9.00 19.52 -9.18
N GLU A 49 -9.30 19.71 -7.88
CA GLU A 49 -8.34 19.39 -6.81
C GLU A 49 -7.99 17.90 -6.77
N LEU A 50 -8.96 17.02 -7.05
CA LEU A 50 -8.72 15.58 -7.12
C LEU A 50 -7.88 15.20 -8.36
N GLU A 51 -8.03 15.89 -9.48
CA GLU A 51 -7.20 15.71 -10.68
C GLU A 51 -5.77 16.18 -10.46
N GLN A 52 -5.58 17.34 -9.83
CA GLN A 52 -4.25 17.85 -9.45
C GLN A 52 -3.52 16.91 -8.49
N ARG A 53 -4.26 16.29 -7.55
CA ARG A 53 -3.74 15.24 -6.67
C ARG A 53 -3.61 13.87 -7.33
N ASN A 54 -3.88 13.78 -8.63
CA ASN A 54 -3.75 12.56 -9.42
C ASN A 54 -4.70 11.41 -9.01
N ILE A 55 -5.74 11.73 -8.23
CA ILE A 55 -6.76 10.79 -7.74
C ILE A 55 -7.80 10.56 -8.84
N LEU A 56 -8.27 11.65 -9.45
CA LEU A 56 -9.11 11.59 -10.64
C LEU A 56 -8.23 11.71 -11.89
N LYS A 57 -8.50 10.90 -12.91
CA LYS A 57 -7.78 10.93 -14.18
C LYS A 57 -8.69 11.53 -15.25
N PRO A 58 -8.40 12.73 -15.78
CA PRO A 58 -9.25 13.35 -16.80
C PRO A 58 -9.11 12.68 -18.18
N ARG A 59 -8.06 11.87 -18.38
CA ARG A 59 -7.59 11.42 -19.69
C ARG A 59 -7.90 9.95 -19.97
N ASN A 60 -8.30 9.63 -21.21
CA ASN A 60 -8.57 8.28 -21.69
C ASN A 60 -7.36 7.34 -21.47
N GLU A 61 -7.60 6.08 -21.09
CA GLU A 61 -6.56 5.09 -20.81
C GLU A 61 -5.58 4.91 -21.97
N GLN A 62 -6.09 4.93 -23.20
CA GLN A 62 -5.28 4.77 -24.41
C GLN A 62 -4.28 5.92 -24.58
N GLU A 63 -4.71 7.16 -24.34
CA GLU A 63 -3.83 8.32 -24.43
C GLU A 63 -2.77 8.31 -23.33
N GLN A 64 -3.11 7.85 -22.12
CA GLN A 64 -2.12 7.66 -21.04
C GLN A 64 -1.07 6.63 -21.42
N MET A 65 -1.46 5.54 -22.09
CA MET A 65 -0.53 4.51 -22.54
C MET A 65 0.41 5.05 -23.62
N GLU A 66 -0.11 5.83 -24.57
CA GLU A 66 0.69 6.48 -25.60
C GLU A 66 1.66 7.50 -25.01
N GLU A 67 1.20 8.34 -24.08
CA GLU A 67 2.05 9.30 -23.37
C GLU A 67 3.18 8.60 -22.59
N LYS A 68 2.86 7.53 -21.85
CA LYS A 68 3.87 6.71 -21.16
C LYS A 68 4.87 6.11 -22.15
N ARG A 69 4.41 5.64 -23.31
CA ARG A 69 5.26 5.09 -24.37
C ARG A 69 6.19 6.15 -24.94
N GLU A 70 5.69 7.34 -25.19
CA GLU A 70 6.49 8.46 -25.69
C GLU A 70 7.52 8.94 -24.66
N ILE A 71 7.11 9.11 -23.40
CA ILE A 71 8.00 9.46 -22.29
C ILE A 71 9.11 8.42 -22.17
N ARG A 72 8.77 7.13 -22.17
CA ARG A 72 9.75 6.04 -22.11
C ARG A 72 10.73 6.12 -23.29
N ARG A 73 10.22 6.27 -24.52
CA ARG A 73 11.05 6.39 -25.73
C ARG A 73 12.01 7.59 -25.65
N ARG A 74 11.50 8.77 -25.25
CA ARG A 74 12.28 10.00 -25.11
C ARG A 74 13.35 9.85 -24.02
N LEU A 75 13.00 9.25 -22.89
CA LEU A 75 13.92 8.99 -21.80
C LEU A 75 15.04 8.03 -22.22
N SER A 76 14.71 6.91 -22.85
CA SER A 76 15.71 5.95 -23.35
C SER A 76 16.73 6.62 -24.27
N ARG A 77 16.28 7.48 -25.20
CA ARG A 77 17.18 8.25 -26.09
C ARG A 77 18.08 9.23 -25.32
N LYS A 78 17.55 9.92 -24.31
CA LYS A 78 18.34 10.85 -23.47
C LYS A 78 19.38 10.10 -22.64
N LEU A 79 19.02 8.96 -22.07
CA LEU A 79 19.92 8.15 -21.25
C LEU A 79 21.02 7.49 -22.10
N SER A 80 20.70 7.06 -23.32
CA SER A 80 21.71 6.47 -24.22
C SER A 80 22.75 7.47 -24.73
N GLN A 81 22.41 8.76 -24.73
CA GLN A 81 23.30 9.86 -25.14
C GLN A 81 23.82 10.65 -23.93
N ARG A 82 23.80 10.04 -22.73
CA ARG A 82 24.28 10.69 -21.52
C ARG A 82 25.80 10.88 -21.61
N PRO A 83 26.33 12.10 -21.43
CA PRO A 83 27.77 12.36 -21.50
C PRO A 83 28.51 11.64 -20.38
N THR A 84 29.79 11.33 -20.61
CA THR A 84 30.63 10.70 -19.60
C THR A 84 31.10 11.72 -18.55
N VAL A 85 31.60 11.23 -17.41
CA VAL A 85 32.19 12.10 -16.38
C VAL A 85 33.39 12.88 -16.92
N GLU A 86 34.17 12.28 -17.83
CA GLU A 86 35.32 12.94 -18.45
C GLU A 86 34.89 14.08 -19.37
N ASP A 87 33.82 13.89 -20.15
CA ASP A 87 33.24 14.96 -20.99
C ASP A 87 32.79 16.15 -20.14
N LEU A 88 32.13 15.87 -19.01
CA LEU A 88 31.68 16.91 -18.07
C LEU A 88 32.84 17.66 -17.41
N ARG A 89 33.96 16.99 -17.12
CA ARG A 89 35.20 17.63 -16.62
C ARG A 89 35.85 18.51 -17.69
N ARG A 90 35.92 18.02 -18.93
CA ARG A 90 36.45 18.79 -20.08
C ARG A 90 35.61 20.05 -20.33
N ALA A 91 34.29 19.94 -20.20
CA ALA A 91 33.35 21.06 -20.29
C ALA A 91 33.32 21.96 -19.04
N LYS A 92 34.14 21.67 -18.01
CA LYS A 92 34.20 22.40 -16.73
C LYS A 92 32.84 22.47 -15.98
N ILE A 93 31.97 21.49 -16.21
CA ILE A 93 30.70 21.33 -15.49
C ILE A 93 30.95 20.63 -14.15
N LEU A 94 31.78 19.57 -14.15
CA LEU A 94 32.26 18.91 -12.94
C LEU A 94 33.67 19.41 -12.63
N ILE A 95 33.79 20.31 -11.65
CA ILE A 95 35.06 20.98 -11.31
C ILE A 95 35.79 20.21 -10.20
N ARG A 96 35.06 19.76 -9.17
CA ARG A 96 35.61 19.00 -8.05
C ARG A 96 35.03 17.58 -8.01
N PHE A 97 35.77 16.68 -7.39
CA PHE A 97 35.33 15.29 -7.18
C PHE A 97 34.02 15.21 -6.36
N SER A 98 33.88 16.10 -5.36
CA SER A 98 32.68 16.21 -4.53
C SER A 98 31.41 16.62 -5.28
N ASP A 99 31.51 17.20 -6.47
CA ASP A 99 30.34 17.68 -7.22
C ASP A 99 29.58 16.54 -7.92
N TYR A 100 30.17 15.33 -7.98
CA TYR A 100 29.57 14.14 -8.59
C TYR A 100 29.38 12.98 -7.60
N VAL A 101 30.03 13.03 -6.43
CA VAL A 101 29.94 11.99 -5.42
C VAL A 101 29.33 12.61 -4.16
N GLU A 102 28.17 12.11 -3.77
CA GLU A 102 27.59 12.45 -2.47
C GLU A 102 28.48 11.84 -1.37
N VAL A 103 29.22 12.71 -0.68
CA VAL A 103 29.97 12.34 0.52
C VAL A 103 29.06 12.65 1.71
N ALA A 104 28.47 11.61 2.30
CA ALA A 104 27.78 11.74 3.58
C ALA A 104 28.80 11.59 4.72
N ASP A 105 28.73 12.47 5.71
CA ASP A 105 29.50 12.30 6.94
C ASP A 105 29.03 11.03 7.64
N ALA A 106 29.97 10.15 7.97
CA ALA A 106 29.66 8.99 8.79
C ALA A 106 29.42 9.46 10.22
N GLN A 107 28.32 9.02 10.83
CA GLN A 107 28.18 9.16 12.28
C GLN A 107 29.24 8.31 12.95
N ASP A 108 30.05 8.93 13.80
CA ASP A 108 30.97 8.23 14.70
C ASP A 108 30.18 7.58 15.84
N TYR A 109 29.48 6.49 15.54
CA TYR A 109 28.87 5.66 16.58
C TYR A 109 29.94 4.77 17.21
N ASP A 110 30.00 4.76 18.55
CA ASP A 110 30.90 3.90 19.29
C ASP A 110 30.52 2.43 19.09
N ARG A 111 31.34 1.72 18.31
CA ARG A 111 31.18 0.29 17.96
C ARG A 111 31.43 -0.66 19.13
N ARG A 112 32.01 -0.16 20.22
CA ARG A 112 32.31 -0.92 21.45
C ARG A 112 31.19 -0.82 22.47
N THR A 113 30.21 0.06 22.25
CA THR A 113 29.03 0.17 23.10
C THR A 113 28.24 -1.13 23.09
N ASP A 114 27.72 -1.51 24.26
CA ASP A 114 26.91 -2.70 24.38
C ASP A 114 25.69 -2.66 23.46
N LYS A 115 25.51 -3.74 22.73
CA LYS A 115 24.46 -3.87 21.75
C LYS A 115 23.23 -4.42 22.49
N PRO A 116 22.11 -3.71 22.56
CA PRO A 116 20.97 -4.15 23.38
C PRO A 116 20.42 -5.52 22.96
N TRP A 117 20.60 -5.91 21.69
CA TRP A 117 20.22 -7.22 21.19
C TRP A 117 21.11 -8.38 21.68
N THR A 118 22.32 -8.10 22.19
CA THR A 118 23.13 -9.14 22.87
C THR A 118 22.56 -9.57 24.22
N ARG A 119 21.60 -8.81 24.78
CA ARG A 119 20.92 -9.14 26.04
C ARG A 119 19.61 -9.90 25.87
N LEU A 120 19.19 -10.20 24.64
CA LEU A 120 17.93 -10.91 24.39
C LEU A 120 17.99 -12.36 24.90
N THR A 121 17.06 -12.73 25.76
CA THR A 121 16.91 -14.09 26.25
C THR A 121 16.25 -14.98 25.19
N ALA A 122 16.28 -16.30 25.39
CA ALA A 122 15.61 -17.23 24.48
C ALA A 122 14.08 -17.00 24.40
N ALA A 123 13.46 -16.53 25.49
CA ALA A 123 12.04 -16.21 25.55
C ALA A 123 11.70 -14.94 24.74
N ASP A 124 12.55 -13.92 24.82
CA ASP A 124 12.37 -12.67 24.06
C ASP A 124 12.45 -12.92 22.55
N LYS A 125 13.32 -13.86 22.13
CA LYS A 125 13.45 -14.27 20.73
C LYS A 125 12.28 -15.11 20.21
N ALA A 126 11.55 -15.80 21.09
CA ALA A 126 10.41 -16.63 20.73
C ALA A 126 9.09 -15.84 20.64
N SER A 127 9.09 -14.56 21.02
CA SER A 127 7.91 -13.70 21.11
C SER A 127 7.82 -12.68 19.97
N VAL A 128 8.66 -12.82 18.93
CA VAL A 128 8.70 -12.03 17.69
C VAL A 128 8.16 -12.83 16.52
#